data_AF-A0A7K2L407-F1
#
_entry.id   AF-A0A7K2L407-F1
#
_cell.length_a   1.000
_cell.length_b   1.000
_cell.length_c   1.000
_cell.angle_alpha   90.00
_cell.angle_beta   90.00
_cell.angle_gamma   90.00
#
_symmetry.space_group_name_H-M   'P 1'
#
loop_
_entity.id
_entity.type
_entity.pdbx_description
1 polymer ?
#
loop_
_entity_poly.entity_id
_entity_poly.type
_entity_poly.pdbx_seq_one_letter_code
_entity_poly.pdbx_strand_id
1 'polypeptide(L)' 'APRTRVALHLEPYASPGAALTTLSGQALAHARTSAGLPALPTEARLRAVKHRARRVA' A
#
# COMPACT_ATOMS: atom_id res chain seq x y z
N ALA A 1 -16.20 14.24 4.73
CA ALA A 1 -15.89 13.36 3.58
C ALA A 1 -15.02 12.18 4.03
N PRO A 2 -15.19 10.98 3.43
CA PRO A 2 -14.37 9.80 3.73
C PRO A 2 -12.88 10.03 3.45
N ARG A 3 -12.02 9.41 4.25
CA ARG A 3 -10.55 9.47 4.10
C ARG A 3 -9.94 8.12 4.44
N THR A 4 -8.80 7.82 3.82
CA THR A 4 -8.10 6.55 4.04
C THR A 4 -6.65 6.80 4.44
N ARG A 5 -6.18 6.07 5.45
CA ARG A 5 -4.79 6.04 5.90
C ARG A 5 -4.27 4.63 5.73
N VAL A 6 -3.12 4.47 5.07
CA VAL A 6 -2.54 3.16 4.77
C VAL A 6 -1.09 3.11 5.24
N ALA A 7 -0.73 2.02 5.92
CA ALA A 7 0.64 1.68 6.25
C ALA A 7 1.07 0.48 5.40
N LEU A 8 2.20 0.60 4.73
CA LEU A 8 2.76 -0.44 3.87
C LEU A 8 4.05 -0.96 4.51
N HIS A 9 4.06 -2.26 4.79
CA HIS A 9 5.25 -2.99 5.20
C HIS A 9 5.72 -3.81 4.00
N LEU A 10 6.91 -3.51 3.53
CA LEU A 10 7.50 -4.19 2.39
C LEU A 10 8.28 -5.43 2.84
N GLU A 11 8.19 -6.50 2.06
CA GLU A 11 9.13 -7.63 2.14
C GLU A 11 10.56 -7.15 1.83
N PRO A 12 11.61 -7.86 2.30
CA PRO A 12 13.00 -7.42 2.15
C PRO A 12 13.46 -7.22 0.70
N TYR A 13 12.80 -7.86 -0.25
CA TYR A 13 13.09 -7.80 -1.68
C TYR A 13 12.01 -7.06 -2.49
N ALA A 14 10.99 -6.50 -1.82
CA ALA A 14 9.93 -5.79 -2.52
C ALA A 14 10.41 -4.42 -3.01
N SER A 15 10.02 -4.08 -4.24
CA SER A 15 10.26 -2.74 -4.79
C SER A 15 9.25 -1.73 -4.22
N PRO A 16 9.70 -0.63 -3.59
CA PRO A 16 8.84 0.45 -3.11
C PRO A 16 7.94 1.04 -4.20
N GLY A 17 8.50 1.29 -5.38
CA GLY A 17 7.78 1.89 -6.50
C GLY A 17 6.68 0.96 -6.99
N ALA A 18 7.00 -0.31 -7.20
CA ALA A 18 6.00 -1.30 -7.62
C ALA A 18 4.88 -1.44 -6.58
N ALA A 19 5.21 -1.48 -5.29
CA ALA A 19 4.22 -1.58 -4.22
C ALA A 19 3.27 -0.36 -4.18
N LEU A 20 3.79 0.86 -4.36
CA LEU A 20 2.98 2.08 -4.40
C LEU A 20 2.11 2.15 -5.66
N THR A 21 2.63 1.72 -6.82
CA THR A 21 1.85 1.63 -8.07
C THR A 21 0.69 0.65 -7.92
N THR A 22 0.93 -0.52 -7.33
CA THR A 22 -0.13 -1.52 -7.09
C THR A 22 -1.17 -1.00 -6.10
N LEU A 23 -0.76 -0.39 -4.99
CA LEU A 23 -1.69 0.20 -4.02
C LEU A 23 -2.59 1.26 -4.68
N SER A 24 -1.99 2.19 -5.41
CA SER A 24 -2.71 3.32 -6.01
C SER A 24 -3.58 2.93 -7.20
N GLY A 25 -3.05 2.10 -8.10
CA GLY A 25 -3.70 1.71 -9.34
C GLY A 25 -4.74 0.61 -9.18
N GLN A 26 -4.66 -0.21 -8.13
CA GLN A 26 -5.59 -1.32 -7.91
C GLN A 26 -6.43 -1.09 -6.66
N ALA A 27 -5.84 -1.24 -5.47
CA ALA A 27 -6.62 -1.24 -4.23
C ALA A 27 -7.39 0.06 -3.99
N LEU A 28 -6.75 1.22 -4.17
CA LEU A 28 -7.42 2.52 -4.01
C LEU A 28 -8.38 2.85 -5.16
N ALA A 29 -8.12 2.34 -6.36
CA ALA A 29 -9.05 2.47 -7.49
C ALA A 29 -10.33 1.68 -7.22
N HIS A 30 -10.21 0.42 -6.79
CA HIS A 30 -11.35 -0.40 -6.38
C HIS A 30 -12.10 0.22 -5.20
N ALA A 31 -11.40 0.74 -4.20
CA ALA A 31 -12.03 1.41 -3.06
C ALA A 31 -12.87 2.64 -3.51
N ARG A 32 -12.37 3.45 -4.45
CA ARG A 32 -13.14 4.56 -5.03
C ARG A 32 -14.38 4.08 -5.77
N THR A 33 -14.23 3.08 -6.63
CA THR A 33 -15.34 2.51 -7.40
C THR A 33 -16.42 1.93 -6.49
N SER A 34 -16.03 1.12 -5.50
CA SER A 34 -16.97 0.50 -4.56
C SER A 34 -17.66 1.52 -3.65
N ALA A 35 -16.98 2.62 -3.31
CA ALA A 35 -17.57 3.70 -2.51
C ALA A 35 -18.35 4.72 -3.34
N GLY A 36 -18.35 4.61 -4.68
CA GLY A 36 -18.98 5.58 -5.58
C GLY A 36 -18.35 6.98 -5.52
N LEU A 37 -17.06 7.07 -5.15
CA LEU A 37 -16.39 8.35 -4.92
C LEU A 37 -15.53 8.77 -6.12
N PRO A 38 -15.68 10.00 -6.63
CA PRO A 38 -14.81 10.51 -7.70
C PRO A 38 -13.36 10.71 -7.23
N ALA A 39 -13.16 10.93 -5.93
CA ALA A 39 -11.86 11.05 -5.31
C ALA A 39 -11.88 10.47 -3.89
N LEU A 40 -10.77 9.85 -3.48
CA LEU A 40 -10.57 9.33 -2.13
C LEU A 40 -9.23 9.86 -1.58
N PRO A 41 -9.26 10.94 -0.79
CA PRO A 41 -8.04 11.48 -0.18
C PRO A 41 -7.35 10.39 0.64
N THR A 42 -6.12 10.08 0.26
CA THR A 42 -5.36 8.98 0.83
C THR A 42 -3.98 9.45 1.27
N GLU A 43 -3.59 9.08 2.48
CA GLU A 43 -2.22 9.26 2.98
C GLU A 43 -1.57 7.87 3.12
N ALA A 44 -0.46 7.66 2.42
CA ALA A 44 0.32 6.42 2.47
C ALA A 44 1.64 6.67 3.17
N ARG A 45 1.94 5.86 4.19
CA ARG A 45 3.24 5.86 4.87
C ARG A 45 3.97 4.57 4.55
N LEU A 46 5.12 4.71 3.91
CA LEU A 46 6.01 3.61 3.58
C LEU A 46 7.14 3.53 4.59
N ARG A 47 7.45 2.33 5.08
CA ARG A 47 8.60 2.09 5.94
C ARG A 47 9.33 0.82 5.52
N ALA A 48 10.63 0.94 5.27
CA ALA A 48 11.52 -0.20 5.30
C ALA A 48 11.81 -0.53 6.77
N VAL A 49 11.78 -1.82 7.14
CA VAL A 49 12.12 -2.28 8.49
C VAL A 49 13.25 -3.29 8.43
N LYS A 50 13.88 -3.56 9.57
CA LYS A 50 14.92 -4.59 9.64
C LYS A 50 14.29 -5.98 9.55
N HIS A 51 14.56 -6.68 8.46
CA HIS A 51 14.11 -8.06 8.29
C HIS A 51 15.08 -9.03 8.99
N ARG A 52 14.56 -9.97 9.78
CA ARG A 52 15.37 -11.08 10.30
C ARG A 52 15.64 -12.08 9.18
N ALA A 53 16.82 -12.69 9.18
CA ALA A 53 17.14 -13.76 8.26
C ALA A 53 16.12 -14.91 8.41
N ARG A 54 15.55 -15.35 7.29
CA ARG A 54 14.70 -16.54 7.24
C ARG A 54 15.58 -17.77 7.36
N ARG A 55 15.29 -18.64 8.34
CA ARG A 55 15.95 -19.95 8.43
C ARG A 55 15.30 -20.88 7.40
N VAL A 56 16.12 -21.56 6.62
CA VAL A 56 15.69 -22.66 5.74
C VAL A 56 15.90 -23.94 6.52
N ALA A 57 14.84 -24.72 6.68
CA ALA A 57 14.87 -26.05 7.28
C ALA A 57 14.86 -27.11 6.17
#